data_AF-A0A6L6BWM5-F1
#
_entry.id   AF-A0A6L6BWM5-F1
#
_cell.length_a   1.000
_cell.length_b   1.000
_cell.length_c   1.000
_cell.angle_alpha   90.00
_cell.angle_beta   90.00
_cell.angle_gamma   90.00
#
_symmetry.space_group_name_H-M   'P 1'
#
loop_
_entity.id
_entity.type
_entity.pdbx_description
1 polymer ?
#
loop_
_entity_poly.entity_id
_entity_poly.type
_entity_poly.pdbx_seq_one_letter_code
_entity_poly.pdbx_strand_id
1 'polypeptide(L)'
;MTMQGAPPSGFVSRAPRLGFVGGFDGVRGIGILMVLLNHAYSDLSPSFAGIIDVFFVMSAFLIVTLLMQEFRDQEGINMRK
;
A
#
# COMPACT_ATOMS: atom_id res chain seq x y z
N MET A 1 -25.72 -17.07 -38.84
CA MET A 1 -24.34 -17.00 -38.30
C MET A 1 -24.29 -15.93 -37.22
N THR A 2 -24.52 -16.29 -35.97
CA THR A 2 -24.41 -15.37 -34.82
C THR A 2 -23.02 -15.54 -34.22
N MET A 3 -22.13 -14.56 -34.43
CA MET A 3 -20.88 -14.47 -33.70
C MET A 3 -21.20 -14.09 -32.25
N GLN A 4 -21.23 -15.08 -31.35
CA GLN A 4 -21.12 -14.83 -29.91
C GLN A 4 -19.69 -14.30 -29.67
N GLY A 5 -19.57 -13.00 -29.42
CA GLY A 5 -18.31 -12.40 -28.99
C GLY A 5 -17.88 -13.03 -27.67
N ALA A 6 -16.67 -13.59 -27.64
CA ALA A 6 -16.05 -14.05 -26.41
C ALA A 6 -16.06 -12.91 -25.38
N PRO A 7 -16.31 -13.19 -24.08
CA PRO A 7 -16.23 -12.14 -23.06
C PRO A 7 -14.84 -11.50 -23.13
N PRO A 8 -14.72 -10.18 -22.93
CA PRO A 8 -13.43 -9.52 -22.90
C PRO A 8 -12.55 -10.24 -21.88
N SER A 9 -11.45 -10.84 -22.32
CA SER A 9 -10.45 -11.46 -21.44
C SER A 9 -9.67 -10.36 -20.73
N GLY A 10 -10.35 -9.64 -19.83
CA GLY A 10 -9.74 -8.67 -18.94
C GLY A 10 -8.67 -9.33 -18.07
N PHE A 11 -7.66 -8.56 -17.70
CA PHE A 11 -6.61 -9.06 -16.81
C PHE A 11 -7.20 -9.41 -15.44
N VAL A 12 -7.17 -10.70 -15.08
CA VAL A 12 -7.56 -11.18 -13.74
C VAL A 12 -6.30 -11.52 -12.95
N SER A 13 -6.02 -10.76 -11.89
CA SER A 13 -4.88 -11.03 -11.02
C SER A 13 -5.10 -12.30 -10.19
N ARG A 14 -4.12 -13.22 -10.22
CA ARG A 14 -4.09 -14.45 -9.40
C ARG A 14 -3.27 -14.28 -8.12
N ALA A 15 -2.85 -13.06 -7.78
CA ALA A 15 -2.04 -12.81 -6.59
C ALA A 15 -2.80 -13.23 -5.31
N PRO A 16 -2.15 -13.90 -4.35
CA PRO A 16 -2.76 -14.23 -3.07
C PRO A 16 -3.28 -12.98 -2.34
N ARG A 17 -4.27 -13.15 -1.47
CA ARG A 17 -4.71 -12.07 -0.57
C ARG A 17 -3.56 -11.71 0.38
N LEU A 18 -3.28 -10.43 0.50
CA LEU A 18 -2.33 -9.91 1.47
C LEU A 18 -3.01 -9.98 2.84
N GLY A 19 -2.60 -10.96 3.65
CA GLY A 19 -2.99 -11.03 5.05
C GLY A 19 -2.31 -9.94 5.90
N PHE A 20 -2.52 -9.98 7.21
CA PHE A 20 -1.80 -9.10 8.13
C PHE A 20 -0.30 -9.46 8.14
N VAL A 21 0.55 -8.50 7.76
CA VAL A 21 2.01 -8.64 7.78
C VAL A 21 2.57 -7.66 8.81
N GLY A 22 2.65 -8.11 10.06
CA GLY A 22 3.06 -7.25 11.18
C GLY A 22 4.44 -6.58 11.01
N GLY A 23 5.33 -7.18 10.23
CA GLY A 23 6.63 -6.58 9.91
C GLY A 23 6.54 -5.25 9.14
N PHE A 24 5.55 -5.10 8.24
CA PHE A 24 5.36 -3.86 7.49
C PHE A 24 4.89 -2.72 8.39
N ASP A 25 3.95 -3.01 9.29
CA ASP A 25 3.50 -2.02 10.27
C ASP A 25 4.58 -1.70 11.30
N GLY A 26 5.43 -2.67 11.68
CA GLY A 26 6.58 -2.45 12.55
C GLY A 26 7.60 -1.48 11.95
N VAL A 27 8.02 -1.70 10.70
CA VAL A 27 8.96 -0.81 10.00
C VAL A 27 8.37 0.60 9.85
N ARG A 28 7.08 0.69 9.53
CA ARG A 28 6.38 1.98 9.44
C ARG A 28 6.34 2.69 10.79
N GLY A 29 6.04 1.96 11.87
CA GLY A 29 6.03 2.50 13.23
C GLY A 29 7.40 3.04 13.66
N ILE A 30 8.48 2.31 13.34
CA ILE A 30 9.86 2.78 13.57
C ILE A 30 10.14 4.04 12.76
N GLY A 31 9.74 4.08 11.49
CA GLY A 31 9.90 5.26 10.63
C GLY A 31 9.20 6.49 11.19
N ILE A 32 7.95 6.36 11.63
CA ILE A 32 7.19 7.45 12.28
C ILE A 32 7.90 7.91 13.56
N LEU A 33 8.33 6.98 14.41
CA LEU A 33 9.02 7.31 15.65
C LEU A 33 10.31 8.11 15.39
N MET A 34 11.12 7.70 14.42
CA MET A 34 12.33 8.43 14.02
C MET A 34 12.00 9.84 13.51
N VAL A 35 10.95 9.99 12.70
CA VAL A 35 10.50 11.31 12.21
C VAL A 35 10.07 12.21 13.36
N LEU A 36 9.28 11.69 14.31
CA LEU A 36 8.82 12.44 15.47
C LEU A 36 9.97 12.85 16.39
N LEU A 37 10.93 11.95 16.65
CA LEU A 37 12.12 12.25 17.45
C LEU A 37 12.96 13.35 16.79
N ASN A 38 13.19 13.28 15.47
CA ASN A 38 13.90 14.33 14.75
C ASN A 38 13.18 15.69 14.84
N HIS A 39 11.86 15.71 14.83
CA HIS A 39 11.09 16.96 14.98
C HIS A 39 11.12 17.51 16.41
N ALA A 40 11.09 16.61 17.40
CA ALA A 40 11.13 16.97 18.82
C ALA A 40 12.51 17.49 19.26
N TYR A 41 13.57 17.00 18.62
CA TYR A 41 14.96 17.35 18.90
C TYR A 41 15.60 17.93 17.62
N SER A 42 15.28 19.18 17.34
CA SER A 42 15.55 19.91 16.09
C SER A 42 17.02 19.98 15.63
N ASP A 43 17.96 19.48 16.43
CA ASP A 43 19.40 19.54 16.19
C ASP A 43 20.04 18.18 15.81
N LEU A 44 19.27 17.09 15.70
CA LEU A 44 19.89 15.75 15.51
C LEU A 44 20.38 15.44 14.10
N SER A 45 19.78 15.98 13.02
CA SER A 45 20.34 15.86 11.66
C SER A 45 19.63 16.75 10.64
N PRO A 46 20.31 17.14 9.54
CA PRO A 46 19.70 17.92 8.47
C PRO A 46 18.75 17.13 7.55
N SER A 47 18.73 15.78 7.56
CA SER A 47 17.73 15.03 6.80
C SER A 47 17.64 13.53 7.13
N PHE A 48 16.41 13.05 7.31
CA PHE A 48 16.04 11.64 7.41
C PHE A 48 15.37 11.12 6.11
N ALA A 49 15.75 11.65 4.93
CA ALA A 49 15.09 11.34 3.65
C ALA A 49 14.91 9.82 3.40
N GLY A 50 15.94 9.01 3.67
CA GLY A 50 15.87 7.56 3.42
C GLY A 50 14.81 6.81 4.24
N ILE A 51 14.61 7.16 5.53
CA ILE A 51 13.57 6.49 6.34
C ILE A 51 12.16 6.92 5.91
N ILE A 52 12.04 8.17 5.47
CA ILE A 52 10.79 8.74 4.96
C ILE A 52 10.41 8.04 3.65
N ASP A 53 11.38 7.87 2.74
CA ASP A 53 11.18 7.17 1.47
C ASP A 53 10.71 5.73 1.69
N VAL A 54 11.36 5.00 2.61
CA VAL A 54 10.94 3.64 2.97
C VAL A 54 9.52 3.65 3.54
N PHE A 55 9.20 4.57 4.44
CA PHE A 55 7.85 4.68 5.01
C PHE A 55 6.79 4.91 3.91
N PHE A 56 7.05 5.82 2.98
CA PHE A 56 6.12 6.14 1.89
C PHE A 56 5.95 4.98 0.92
N VAL A 57 7.05 4.34 0.49
CA VAL A 57 7.01 3.19 -0.43
C VAL A 57 6.21 2.03 0.18
N MET A 58 6.46 1.71 1.45
CA MET A 58 5.76 0.63 2.14
C MET A 58 4.27 0.93 2.32
N SER A 59 3.93 2.18 2.65
CA SER A 59 2.53 2.61 2.79
C SER A 59 1.80 2.57 1.45
N ALA A 60 2.43 3.08 0.38
CA ALA A 60 1.87 3.05 -0.97
C ALA A 60 1.64 1.61 -1.46
N PHE A 61 2.63 0.72 -1.24
CA PHE A 61 2.50 -0.70 -1.55
C PHE A 61 1.29 -1.33 -0.85
N LEU A 62 1.14 -1.10 0.46
CA LEU A 62 0.04 -1.68 1.24
C LEU A 62 -1.31 -1.14 0.77
N ILE A 63 -1.45 0.18 0.63
CA ILE A 63 -2.70 0.83 0.21
C ILE A 63 -3.12 0.32 -1.17
N VAL A 64 -2.23 0.36 -2.16
CA VAL A 64 -2.54 -0.10 -3.53
C VAL A 64 -2.88 -1.59 -3.55
N THR A 65 -2.18 -2.40 -2.75
CA THR A 65 -2.46 -3.83 -2.66
C THR A 65 -3.84 -4.10 -2.07
N LEU A 66 -4.27 -3.34 -1.05
CA LEU A 66 -5.62 -3.45 -0.49
C LEU A 66 -6.69 -2.98 -1.48
N LEU A 67 -6.48 -1.85 -2.15
CA LEU A 67 -7.40 -1.33 -3.16
C LEU A 67 -7.57 -2.31 -4.33
N MET A 68 -6.49 -2.94 -4.78
CA MET A 68 -6.52 -3.91 -5.87
C MET A 68 -7.21 -5.22 -5.45
N GLN A 69 -7.13 -5.60 -4.17
CA GLN A 69 -7.89 -6.73 -3.64
C GLN A 69 -9.37 -6.41 -3.55
N GLU A 70 -9.72 -5.24 -2.99
CA GLU A 70 -11.10 -4.78 -2.92
C GLU A 70 -11.75 -4.72 -4.30
N PHE A 71 -11.05 -4.15 -5.28
CA PHE A 71 -11.53 -4.07 -6.66
C PHE A 71 -11.77 -5.45 -7.29
N ARG A 72 -10.91 -6.43 -7.00
CA ARG A 72 -11.10 -7.81 -7.48
C ARG A 72 -12.31 -8.48 -6.85
N ASP A 73 -12.57 -8.19 -5.58
CA ASP A 73 -13.60 -8.87 -4.79
C ASP A 73 -14.98 -8.22 -4.95
N GLN A 74 -15.04 -6.91 -5.23
CA GLN A 74 -16.28 -6.11 -5.22
C GLN A 74 -16.54 -5.35 -6.54
N GLU A 75 -15.68 -5.52 -7.56
CA GLU A 75 -15.74 -4.80 -8.84
C GLU A 75 -15.75 -3.26 -8.72
N GLY A 76 -15.28 -2.73 -7.58
CA GLY A 76 -15.27 -1.32 -7.24
C GLY A 76 -14.41 -1.03 -6.01
N ILE A 77 -14.19 0.27 -5.71
CA ILE A 77 -13.42 0.73 -4.55
C ILE A 77 -14.34 1.60 -3.69
N ASN A 78 -14.54 1.24 -2.42
CA ASN A 78 -15.36 2.01 -1.49
C ASN A 78 -14.50 2.95 -0.64
N MET A 79 -14.61 4.27 -0.87
CA MET A 79 -13.86 5.27 -0.10
C MET A 79 -14.61 5.81 1.14
N ARG A 80 -15.71 5.16 1.54
CA ARG A 80 -16.62 5.65 2.59
C ARG A 80 -16.55 4.82 3.88
N LYS A 81 -15.52 3.98 4.04
CA LYS A 81 -15.36 3.16 5.23
C LYS A 81 -14.64 3.92 6.35
#